data_AF-H9X5B5-F1
#
_entry.id   AF-H9X5B5-F1
#
_cell.length_a   1.000
_cell.length_b   1.000
_cell.length_c   1.000
_cell.angle_alpha   90.00
_cell.angle_beta   90.00
_cell.angle_gamma   90.00
#
_symmetry.space_group_name_H-M   'P 1'
#
loop_
_entity.id
_entity.type
_entity.pdbx_description
1 polymer ?
#
loop_
_entity_poly.entity_id
_entity_poly.type
_entity_poly.pdbx_seq_one_letter_code
_entity_poly.pdbx_strand_id
1 'polypeptide(L)'
;GDRRIAQDIQGPHKDDPAPTSFVPGAGYHTMMEAFGGKGYLVGTPQELQSALTEAFSKRNPAVINVTIDPYAGAESGRMQHKN
;
A
#
# COMPACT_ATOMS: atom_id res chain seq x y z
N GLY A 1 6.57 2.14 -6.22
CA GLY A 1 7.75 1.40 -6.68
C GLY A 1 8.92 2.34 -6.67
N ASP A 2 10.13 1.83 -6.51
CA ASP A 2 11.32 2.68 -6.67
C ASP A 2 11.39 3.15 -8.13
N ARG A 3 11.33 4.47 -8.34
CA ARG A 3 11.39 5.13 -9.65
C ARG A 3 12.60 6.07 -9.76
N ARG A 4 13.60 5.90 -8.89
CA ARG A 4 14.85 6.66 -8.94
C ARG A 4 15.48 6.56 -10.32
N ILE A 5 16.04 7.67 -10.79
CA ILE A 5 16.78 7.69 -12.05
C ILE A 5 18.14 7.01 -11.86
N ALA A 6 18.78 6.61 -12.96
CA ALA A 6 20.06 5.89 -12.92
C ALA A 6 21.15 6.61 -12.11
N GLN A 7 21.16 7.95 -12.13
CA GLN A 7 22.08 8.77 -11.35
C GLN A 7 21.89 8.60 -9.85
N ASP A 8 20.65 8.52 -9.37
CA ASP A 8 20.33 8.34 -7.95
C ASP A 8 20.67 6.92 -7.46
N ILE A 9 20.57 5.93 -8.37
CA ILE A 9 20.89 4.53 -8.07
C ILE A 9 22.41 4.29 -8.04
N GLN A 10 23.20 5.12 -8.74
CA GLN A 10 24.66 4.99 -8.84
C GLN A 10 25.42 6.05 -8.04
N GLY A 11 24.71 7.05 -7.52
CA GLY A 11 25.28 8.18 -6.82
C GLY A 11 25.68 7.88 -5.37
N PRO A 12 26.14 8.91 -4.62
CA PRO A 12 26.60 8.77 -3.25
C PRO A 12 25.51 8.30 -2.27
N HIS A 13 24.23 8.42 -2.65
CA HIS A 13 23.05 8.04 -1.87
C HIS A 13 22.40 6.73 -2.33
N LYS A 14 23.11 5.89 -3.07
CA LYS A 14 22.55 4.65 -3.65
C LYS A 14 21.91 3.70 -2.63
N ASP A 15 22.43 3.70 -1.40
CA ASP A 15 21.99 2.82 -0.32
C ASP A 15 20.79 3.39 0.46
N ASP A 16 20.45 4.66 0.24
CA ASP A 16 19.25 5.27 0.80
C ASP A 16 18.01 4.73 0.07
N PRO A 17 16.87 4.56 0.77
CA PRO A 17 15.61 4.21 0.12
C PRO A 17 15.15 5.34 -0.80
N ALA A 18 14.38 5.03 -1.85
CA ALA A 18 13.81 6.07 -2.68
C ALA A 18 12.92 7.00 -1.83
N PRO A 19 12.90 8.32 -2.10
CA PRO A 19 12.18 9.29 -1.25
C PRO A 19 10.68 9.01 -1.05
N THR A 20 10.07 8.29 -1.98
CA THR A 20 8.64 7.91 -1.95
C THR A 20 8.41 6.43 -1.62
N SER A 21 9.46 5.69 -1.25
CA SER A 21 9.34 4.30 -0.83
C SER A 21 8.85 4.20 0.62
N PHE A 22 7.96 3.23 0.83
CA PHE A 22 7.59 2.75 2.15
C PHE A 22 8.10 1.32 2.35
N VAL A 23 8.01 0.80 3.57
CA VAL A 23 8.42 -0.57 3.91
C VAL A 23 7.58 -1.58 3.10
N PRO A 24 8.20 -2.43 2.26
CA PRO A 24 7.48 -3.46 1.52
C PRO A 24 6.77 -4.42 2.46
N GLY A 25 5.50 -4.74 2.16
CA GLY A 25 4.72 -5.66 2.98
C GLY A 25 4.42 -5.17 4.39
N ALA A 26 4.43 -3.86 4.64
CA ALA A 26 4.08 -3.29 5.94
C ALA A 26 2.77 -3.89 6.50
N GLY A 27 2.82 -4.36 7.75
CA GLY A 27 1.74 -5.08 8.42
C GLY A 27 0.62 -4.18 8.97
N TYR A 28 0.02 -3.32 8.13
CA TYR A 28 -1.04 -2.39 8.56
C TYR A 28 -2.25 -3.08 9.20
N HIS A 29 -2.57 -4.30 8.75
CA HIS A 29 -3.63 -5.12 9.32
C HIS A 29 -3.32 -5.56 10.76
N THR A 30 -2.07 -5.89 11.07
CA THR A 30 -1.62 -6.27 12.41
C THR A 30 -1.71 -5.11 13.40
N MET A 31 -1.47 -3.87 12.94
CA MET A 31 -1.71 -2.68 13.76
C MET A 31 -3.17 -2.65 14.25
N MET A 32 -4.12 -2.99 13.39
CA MET A 32 -5.54 -2.98 13.78
C MET A 32 -5.86 -4.04 14.82
N GLU A 33 -5.25 -5.22 14.70
CA GLU A 33 -5.40 -6.31 15.67
C GLU A 33 -4.84 -5.92 17.04
N ALA A 34 -3.72 -5.17 17.07
CA ALA A 34 -3.13 -4.68 18.32
C ALA A 34 -4.06 -3.75 19.11
N PHE A 35 -5.00 -3.06 18.44
CA PHE A 35 -6.01 -2.21 19.07
C PHE A 35 -7.37 -2.91 19.26
N GLY A 36 -7.42 -4.23 19.11
CA GLY A 36 -8.64 -5.03 19.29
C GLY A 36 -9.63 -4.97 18.12
N GLY A 37 -9.24 -4.36 16.99
CA GLY A 37 -9.98 -4.40 15.74
C GLY A 37 -9.68 -5.65 14.92
N LYS A 38 -10.24 -5.72 13.71
CA LYS A 38 -10.00 -6.82 12.77
C LYS A 38 -9.07 -6.40 11.64
N GLY A 39 -7.94 -7.10 11.49
CA GLY A 39 -7.05 -6.99 10.34
C GLY A 39 -7.37 -8.00 9.25
N TYR A 40 -7.19 -7.61 7.98
CA TYR A 40 -7.19 -8.49 6.81
C TYR A 40 -5.98 -8.18 5.93
N LEU A 41 -5.31 -9.21 5.41
CA LEU A 41 -4.30 -9.09 4.36
C LEU A 41 -4.85 -9.78 3.11
N VAL A 42 -4.93 -9.05 1.99
CA VAL A 42 -5.52 -9.56 0.74
C VAL A 42 -4.60 -9.27 -0.44
N GLY A 43 -4.56 -10.19 -1.40
CA GLY A 43 -3.77 -10.10 -2.64
C GLY A 43 -4.60 -10.21 -3.91
N THR A 44 -5.89 -10.53 -3.80
CA THR A 44 -6.77 -10.70 -4.96
C THR A 44 -8.08 -9.91 -4.85
N PRO A 45 -8.75 -9.60 -5.99
CA PRO A 45 -10.06 -8.96 -5.97
C PRO A 45 -11.13 -9.78 -5.23
N GLN A 46 -11.06 -11.12 -5.30
CA GLN A 46 -12.01 -12.02 -4.63
C GLN A 46 -11.83 -11.93 -3.11
N GLU A 47 -10.60 -11.99 -2.62
CA GLU A 47 -10.31 -11.83 -1.18
C GLU A 47 -10.73 -10.43 -0.68
N LEU A 48 -10.49 -9.39 -1.47
CA LEU A 48 -10.95 -8.04 -1.14
C LEU A 48 -12.47 -7.96 -1.02
N GLN A 49 -13.21 -8.56 -1.96
CA GLN A 49 -14.66 -8.62 -1.90
C GLN A 49 -15.14 -9.32 -0.62
N SER A 50 -14.58 -10.49 -0.31
CA SER A 50 -14.93 -11.24 0.90
C SER A 50 -14.62 -10.45 2.18
N ALA A 51 -13.44 -9.84 2.28
CA ALA A 51 -13.04 -9.04 3.44
C ALA A 51 -13.94 -7.81 3.64
N LEU A 52 -14.33 -7.13 2.56
CA LEU A 52 -15.27 -6.02 2.62
C LEU A 52 -16.65 -6.46 3.12
N THR A 53 -17.19 -7.55 2.56
CA THR A 53 -18.48 -8.09 3.00
C THR A 53 -18.46 -8.42 4.50
N GLU A 54 -17.43 -9.13 4.96
CA GLU A 54 -17.29 -9.49 6.37
C GLU A 54 -17.16 -8.26 7.28
N ALA A 55 -16.29 -7.32 6.93
CA ALA A 55 -16.05 -6.11 7.71
C ALA A 55 -17.33 -5.29 7.90
N PHE A 56 -18.09 -5.09 6.82
CA PHE A 56 -19.36 -4.36 6.89
C PHE A 56 -20.43 -5.11 7.68
N SER A 57 -20.51 -6.43 7.57
CA SER A 57 -21.46 -7.23 8.35
C SER A 57 -21.17 -7.21 9.86
N LYS A 58 -19.89 -7.26 10.26
CA LYS A 58 -19.48 -7.33 11.68
C LYS A 58 -19.57 -5.99 12.42
N ARG A 59 -19.55 -4.86 11.70
CA ARG A 59 -19.57 -3.50 12.26
C ARG A 59 -18.53 -3.24 13.36
N ASN A 60 -17.41 -3.96 13.32
CA ASN A 60 -16.26 -3.69 14.18
C ASN A 60 -15.25 -2.80 13.43
N PRO A 61 -14.39 -2.06 14.14
CA PRO A 61 -13.26 -1.40 13.51
C PRO A 61 -12.44 -2.43 12.73
N ALA A 62 -12.16 -2.15 11.46
CA ALA A 62 -11.37 -3.03 10.60
C ALA A 62 -10.38 -2.28 9.70
N VAL A 63 -9.25 -2.92 9.38
CA VAL A 63 -8.28 -2.50 8.37
C VAL A 63 -8.10 -3.63 7.37
N ILE A 64 -8.27 -3.34 6.08
CA ILE A 64 -8.00 -4.26 4.98
C ILE A 64 -6.72 -3.79 4.28
N ASN A 65 -5.64 -4.51 4.49
CA ASN A 65 -4.35 -4.29 3.84
C ASN A 65 -4.35 -4.97 2.47
N VAL A 66 -4.52 -4.18 1.41
CA VAL A 66 -4.57 -4.68 0.03
C VAL A 66 -3.19 -4.59 -0.59
N THR A 67 -2.65 -5.72 -1.05
CA THR A 67 -1.40 -5.75 -1.81
C THR A 67 -1.66 -5.21 -3.21
N ILE A 68 -0.92 -4.16 -3.60
CA ILE A 68 -1.03 -3.51 -4.91
C ILE A 68 0.31 -3.60 -5.62
N ASP A 69 0.28 -3.75 -6.95
CA ASP A 69 1.48 -3.62 -7.77
C ASP A 69 2.12 -2.24 -7.54
N PRO A 70 3.38 -2.18 -7.06
CA PRO A 70 4.06 -0.93 -6.77
C PRO A 70 4.24 -0.01 -7.99
N TYR A 71 4.02 -0.49 -9.21
CA TYR A 71 4.11 0.28 -10.45
C TYR A 71 2.76 0.68 -11.06
N ALA A 72 1.63 0.22 -10.50
CA ALA A 72 0.30 0.50 -11.08
C ALA A 72 -0.12 1.98 -11.03
N GLY A 73 0.42 2.78 -10.11
CA GLY A 73 0.05 4.19 -9.94
C GLY A 73 0.90 5.16 -10.77
N ALA A 74 0.28 6.23 -11.28
CA ALA A 74 1.00 7.39 -11.82
C ALA A 74 1.27 8.43 -10.73
N GLU A 75 2.42 9.11 -10.77
CA GLU A 75 2.71 10.20 -9.86
C GLU A 75 1.68 11.34 -10.05
N SER A 76 1.13 11.85 -8.94
CA SER A 76 0.05 12.84 -8.91
C SER A 76 -1.30 12.41 -9.49
N GLY A 77 -1.48 11.12 -9.84
CA GLY A 77 -2.74 10.62 -10.40
C GLY A 77 -3.17 11.40 -11.64
N ARG A 78 -4.44 11.82 -11.70
CA ARG A 78 -5.02 12.55 -12.85
C ARG A 78 -4.71 14.06 -12.84
N MET A 79 -3.53 14.48 -12.38
CA MET A 79 -3.11 15.89 -12.38
C MET A 79 -2.12 16.26 -13.51
N GLN A 80 -1.83 15.33 -14.42
CA GLN A 80 -0.88 15.52 -15.53
C GLN A 80 -1.39 16.47 -16.64
N HIS A 81 -2.67 16.86 -16.62
CA HIS A 81 -3.25 17.89 -17.49
C HIS A 81 -3.73 19.07 -16.64
N LYS A 82 -2.96 20.16 -16.65
CA LYS A 82 -3.44 21.49 -16.30
C LYS A 82 -3.51 22.29 -17.61
N ASN A 83 -4.65 22.93 -17.85
CA ASN A 83 -4.99 23.68 -19.07
C ASN A 83 -3.83 24.52 -19.61
#